data_AF-A0A3D5ZIB3-F1
#
_entry.id   AF-A0A3D5ZIB3-F1
#
_cell.length_a   1.000
_cell.length_b   1.000
_cell.length_c   1.000
_cell.angle_alpha   90.00
_cell.angle_beta   90.00
_cell.angle_gamma   90.00
#
_symmetry.space_group_name_H-M   'P 1'
#
loop_
_entity.id
_entity.type
_entity.pdbx_description
1 polymer ?
#
loop_
_entity_poly.entity_id
_entity_poly.type
_entity_poly.pdbx_seq_one_letter_code
_entity_poly.pdbx_strand_id
1 'polypeptide(L)'
;MGVAMNNIFLGKLVHWLVLLAVVPPGIIAGINYFHVVQFNWFILGVGGFTFFAIIIILATTKPDELVTREPIPDDHDVLSKKE
;
A
#
# COMPACT_ATOMS: atom_id res chain seq x y z
N MET A 1 -20.29 -0.88 -22.41
CA MET A 1 -19.70 -2.00 -21.64
C MET A 1 -18.84 -1.40 -20.56
N GLY A 2 -19.27 -1.47 -19.31
CA GLY A 2 -18.61 -0.81 -18.19
C GLY A 2 -17.20 -1.37 -17.99
N VAL A 3 -16.19 -0.51 -18.05
CA VAL A 3 -14.84 -0.83 -17.60
C VAL A 3 -14.99 -1.20 -16.13
N ALA A 4 -14.76 -2.46 -15.80
CA ALA A 4 -14.84 -2.95 -14.44
C ALA A 4 -13.89 -2.12 -13.57
N MET A 5 -14.46 -1.23 -12.76
CA MET A 5 -13.75 -0.36 -11.81
C MET A 5 -12.93 -1.18 -10.79
N ASN A 6 -13.11 -2.51 -10.78
CA ASN A 6 -12.42 -3.49 -9.96
C ASN A 6 -10.97 -3.77 -10.39
N ASN A 7 -10.59 -3.45 -11.63
CA ASN A 7 -9.27 -3.81 -12.20
C ASN A 7 -8.25 -2.65 -12.16
N ILE A 8 -8.55 -1.54 -11.48
CA ILE A 8 -7.65 -0.37 -11.32
C ILE A 8 -7.09 -0.32 -9.90
N PHE A 9 -7.14 -1.43 -9.16
CA PHE A 9 -6.52 -1.48 -7.84
C PHE A 9 -5.04 -1.81 -7.98
N LEU A 10 -4.17 -0.83 -7.71
CA LEU A 10 -2.70 -0.93 -7.61
C LEU A 10 -2.22 -1.89 -6.47
N GLY A 11 -3.10 -2.73 -5.92
CA GLY A 11 -2.84 -3.63 -4.78
C GLY A 11 -4.13 -4.00 -4.02
N LYS A 12 -4.04 -4.87 -2.99
CA LYS A 12 -5.20 -5.32 -2.20
C LYS A 12 -5.86 -4.17 -1.46
N LEU A 13 -7.19 -4.22 -1.32
CA LEU A 13 -7.98 -3.24 -0.56
C LEU A 13 -7.47 -3.05 0.88
N VAL A 14 -7.02 -4.13 1.53
CA VAL A 14 -6.46 -4.08 2.90
C VAL A 14 -5.22 -3.18 2.98
N HIS A 15 -4.40 -3.09 1.93
CA HIS A 15 -3.22 -2.21 1.93
C HIS A 15 -3.59 -0.73 1.94
N TRP A 16 -4.77 -0.37 1.40
CA TRP A 16 -5.29 1.00 1.46
C TRP A 16 -5.72 1.41 2.87
N LEU A 17 -6.13 0.46 3.70
CA LEU A 17 -6.44 0.72 5.11
C LEU A 17 -5.18 1.13 5.89
N VAL A 18 -4.01 0.61 5.51
CA VAL A 18 -2.73 1.02 6.09
C VAL A 18 -2.44 2.49 5.79
N LEU A 19 -2.69 2.93 4.55
CA LEU A 19 -2.58 4.34 4.16
C LEU A 19 -3.52 5.22 4.99
N LEU A 20 -4.78 4.80 5.15
CA LEU A 20 -5.75 5.55 5.94
C LEU A 20 -5.36 5.63 7.43
N ALA A 21 -4.73 4.58 7.96
CA ALA A 21 -4.23 4.55 9.34
C ALA A 21 -3.05 5.50 9.60
N VAL A 22 -2.29 5.90 8.57
CA VAL A 22 -1.17 6.85 8.69
C VAL A 22 -1.66 8.31 8.76
N VAL A 23 -2.88 8.61 8.31
CA VAL A 23 -3.41 9.98 8.25
C VAL A 23 -3.57 10.63 9.65
N PRO A 24 -4.23 9.99 10.64
CA PRO A 24 -4.39 10.60 11.96
C PRO A 24 -3.07 10.96 12.66
N PRO A 25 -2.05 10.07 12.76
CA PRO A 25 -0.78 10.43 13.38
C PRO A 25 -0.04 11.53 12.61
N GLY A 26 -0.18 11.57 11.27
CA GLY A 26 0.38 12.65 10.45
C GLY A 26 -0.22 14.03 10.77
N ILE A 27 -1.55 14.10 10.94
CA ILE A 27 -2.24 15.34 11.33
C ILE A 27 -1.78 15.80 12.73
N ILE A 28 -1.72 14.87 13.68
CA ILE A 28 -1.28 15.17 15.06
C ILE A 28 0.17 15.69 15.05
N ALA A 29 1.07 15.02 14.32
CA ALA A 29 2.46 15.43 14.20
C ALA A 29 2.61 16.81 13.53
N GLY A 30 1.74 17.12 12.56
CA GLY A 30 1.68 18.42 11.88
C GLY A 30 1.23 19.55 12.82
N ILE A 31 0.09 19.39 13.48
CA ILE A 31 -0.48 20.41 14.40
C ILE A 31 0.49 20.73 15.55
N ASN A 32 1.19 19.72 16.05
CA ASN A 32 2.14 19.89 17.16
C ASN A 32 3.57 20.21 16.70
N TYR A 33 3.80 20.41 15.40
CA TYR A 33 5.12 20.70 14.83
C TYR A 33 6.22 19.72 15.29
N PHE A 34 5.89 18.44 15.44
CA PHE A 34 6.83 17.44 15.96
C PHE A 34 8.10 17.35 15.11
N HIS A 35 7.98 17.59 13.80
CA HIS A 35 9.10 17.67 12.87
C HIS A 35 10.09 18.81 13.16
N VAL A 36 9.72 19.80 13.98
CA VAL A 36 10.58 20.91 14.40
C VAL A 36 10.94 20.81 15.89
N VAL A 37 9.93 20.61 16.74
CA VAL A 37 10.09 20.73 18.20
C VAL A 37 10.63 19.45 18.83
N GLN A 38 10.31 18.29 18.24
CA GLN A 38 10.70 16.98 18.77
C GLN A 38 11.13 16.03 17.65
N PHE A 39 12.11 16.47 16.85
CA PHE A 39 12.52 15.77 15.63
C PHE A 39 12.88 14.29 15.84
N ASN A 40 13.59 13.96 16.93
CA ASN A 40 13.97 12.58 17.23
C ASN A 40 12.74 11.67 17.45
N TRP A 41 11.71 12.17 18.15
CA TRP A 41 10.47 11.42 18.33
C TRP A 41 9.66 11.35 17.04
N PHE A 42 9.67 12.42 16.25
CA PHE A 42 9.04 12.43 14.93
C PHE A 42 9.64 11.37 14.01
N ILE A 43 10.97 11.31 13.88
CA ILE A 43 11.63 10.36 12.97
C ILE A 43 11.48 8.91 13.44
N LEU A 44 11.54 8.66 14.76
CA LEU A 44 11.25 7.32 15.31
C LEU A 44 9.80 6.92 15.06
N GLY A 45 8.86 7.85 15.20
CA GLY A 45 7.45 7.62 14.89
C GLY A 45 7.24 7.27 13.43
N VAL A 46 7.77 8.08 12.51
CA VAL A 46 7.67 7.84 11.05
C VAL A 46 8.29 6.48 10.69
N GLY A 47 9.52 6.22 11.14
CA GLY A 47 10.20 4.95 10.89
C GLY A 47 9.43 3.75 11.45
N GLY A 48 8.89 3.87 12.67
CA GLY A 48 8.05 2.85 13.30
C GLY A 48 6.78 2.57 12.49
N PHE A 49 6.02 3.60 12.11
CA PHE A 49 4.82 3.45 11.29
C PHE A 49 5.13 2.82 9.93
N THR A 50 6.22 3.22 9.27
CA THR A 50 6.66 2.60 8.02
C THR A 50 6.99 1.12 8.20
N PHE A 51 7.74 0.77 9.26
CA PHE A 51 8.08 -0.62 9.55
C PHE A 51 6.84 -1.48 9.83
N PHE A 52 5.90 -0.99 10.63
CA PHE A 52 4.61 -1.66 10.87
C PHE A 52 3.79 -1.81 9.58
N ALA A 53 3.73 -0.77 8.74
CA ALA A 53 3.04 -0.84 7.46
C ALA A 53 3.61 -1.95 6.56
N ILE A 54 4.95 -2.05 6.48
CA ILE A 54 5.63 -3.12 5.73
C ILE A 54 5.27 -4.50 6.29
N ILE A 55 5.31 -4.68 7.61
CA ILE A 55 4.93 -5.96 8.25
C ILE A 55 3.50 -6.35 7.90
N ILE A 56 2.54 -5.41 7.98
CA ILE A 56 1.14 -5.67 7.65
C ILE A 56 1.00 -6.06 6.18
N ILE A 57 1.68 -5.36 5.27
CA ILE A 57 1.64 -5.68 3.84
C ILE A 57 2.20 -7.08 3.59
N LEU A 58 3.35 -7.42 4.17
CA LEU A 58 3.97 -8.75 4.03
C LEU A 58 3.09 -9.85 4.62
N ALA A 59 2.50 -9.63 5.81
CA ALA A 59 1.63 -10.61 6.46
C ALA A 59 0.30 -10.85 5.71
N THR A 60 -0.14 -9.88 4.91
CA THR A 60 -1.41 -9.96 4.15
C THR A 60 -1.21 -10.29 2.66
N THR A 61 0.04 -10.38 2.20
CA THR A 61 0.39 -10.77 0.83
C THR A 61 0.80 -12.24 0.84
N LYS A 62 0.24 -13.04 -0.09
CA LYS A 62 0.67 -14.43 -0.25
C LYS A 62 2.04 -14.47 -0.95
N PRO A 63 2.88 -15.50 -0.71
CA PRO A 63 4.22 -15.59 -1.30
C PRO A 63 4.22 -15.52 -2.84
N ASP A 64 3.20 -16.08 -3.47
CA ASP A 64 3.08 -16.17 -4.93
C ASP A 64 2.33 -14.97 -5.55
N GLU A 65 2.02 -13.95 -4.76
CA GLU A 65 1.20 -12.82 -5.17
C GLU A 65 2.04 -11.54 -5.28
N LEU A 66 1.85 -10.82 -6.38
CA LEU A 66 2.50 -9.53 -6.61
C LEU A 66 1.88 -8.46 -5.68
N VAL A 67 2.72 -7.80 -4.88
CA VAL A 67 2.30 -6.84 -3.86
C VAL A 67 1.61 -5.60 -4.46
N THR A 68 2.11 -5.11 -5.60
CA THR A 68 1.73 -3.79 -6.16
C THR A 68 1.21 -3.87 -7.60
N ARG A 69 0.91 -5.05 -8.12
CA ARG A 69 0.55 -5.22 -9.53
C ARG A 69 -0.28 -6.48 -9.76
N GLU A 70 -1.28 -6.42 -10.63
CA GLU A 70 -1.79 -7.66 -11.24
C GLU A 70 -0.77 -8.22 -12.23
N PRO A 71 -0.71 -9.56 -12.41
CA PRO A 71 0.10 -10.15 -13.47
C PRO A 71 -0.25 -9.49 -14.81
N ILE A 72 0.74 -9.01 -15.56
CA ILE A 72 0.49 -8.68 -16.97
C ILE A 72 0.16 -10.02 -17.62
N PRO A 73 -0.96 -10.14 -18.37
CA PRO A 73 -1.15 -11.31 -19.22
C PRO A 73 0.07 -11.46 -20.13
N ASP A 74 0.71 -12.62 -20.11
CA ASP A 74 1.80 -12.91 -21.04
C ASP A 74 1.20 -13.02 -22.45
N ASP A 75 1.89 -12.52 -23.47
CA ASP A 75 1.37 -12.48 -24.86
C ASP A 75 0.97 -13.88 -25.38
N HIS A 76 1.52 -14.93 -24.78
CA HIS A 76 1.17 -16.33 -25.04
C HIS A 76 -0.24 -16.74 -24.58
N ASP A 77 -0.78 -16.14 -23.52
CA ASP A 77 -2.13 -16.44 -23.00
C ASP A 77 -3.24 -15.81 -23.88
N VAL A 78 -2.91 -14.71 -24.58
CA VAL A 78 -3.85 -13.98 -25.44
C VAL A 78 -4.07 -14.71 -26.77
N LEU A 79 -3.08 -15.50 -27.22
CA LEU A 79 -3.13 -16.26 -28.48
C LEU A 79 -3.81 -17.62 -28.32
N SER A 80 -3.66 -18.30 -27.18
CA SER A 80 -4.29 -19.60 -26.92
C SER A 80 -5.81 -19.56 -26.81
N LYS A 81 -6.40 -18.38 -26.52
CA LYS A 81 -7.85 -18.23 -26.33
C LYS A 81 -8.61 -17.86 -27.61
N LYS A 82 -7.89 -17.75 -28.73
CA LYS A 82 -8.42 -17.39 -30.05
C LYS A 82 -8.51 -18.56 -31.03
N GLU A 83 -8.03 -19.75 -30.64
CA GLU A 83 -8.25 -21.02 -31.35
C GLU A 83 -9.36 -21.83 -30.68
#